data_AF-A0AAV1KZT2-F1
#
_entry.id   AF-A0AAV1KZT2-F1
#
_cell.length_a   1.000
_cell.length_b   1.000
_cell.length_c   1.000
_cell.angle_alpha   90.00
_cell.angle_beta   90.00
_cell.angle_gamma   90.00
#
_symmetry.space_group_name_H-M   'P 1'
#
loop_
_entity.id
_entity.type
_entity.pdbx_description
1 polymer ?
#
loop_
_entity_poly.entity_id
_entity_poly.type
_entity_poly.pdbx_seq_one_letter_code
_entity_poly.pdbx_strand_id
1 'polypeptide(L)'
;MQVNLLILIISLSFFLVSAKIDPQNLKCLVCRQTFEELNKVIKNVDKWKKVYVGNFRMDASGNTMQQKVSAHHSAVYISEVIDDICKKMDDYVRVYYKSTGKLAIMLLVTEYGNMNPEFSNTKFVTDDDLNKSLEYYCERMFEENEDEITQLYKARPHDDIMPDAELAICFNYTKYCEKWMLPTEEDTTWTAEMEAEYVKIHGPDPYGFGGLTQQQMMPEMVHDADEPEEVDEASQEELHAEL
;
A
#
# COMPACT_ATOMS: atom_id res chain seq x y z
N MET A 1 23.10 -23.61 -43.04
CA MET A 1 21.75 -22.99 -42.98
C MET A 1 20.98 -23.38 -41.73
N GLN A 2 20.88 -24.67 -41.35
CA GLN A 2 20.12 -25.09 -40.16
C GLN A 2 20.63 -24.54 -38.82
N VAL A 3 21.96 -24.42 -38.65
CA VAL A 3 22.56 -23.88 -37.42
C VAL A 3 22.26 -22.39 -37.25
N ASN A 4 22.32 -21.60 -38.34
CA ASN A 4 22.00 -20.18 -38.29
C ASN A 4 20.50 -19.92 -38.01
N LEU A 5 19.62 -20.83 -38.44
CA LEU A 5 18.19 -20.77 -38.16
C LEU A 5 17.90 -21.06 -36.66
N LEU A 6 18.60 -22.04 -36.08
CA LEU A 6 18.51 -22.35 -34.65
C LEU A 6 19.02 -21.20 -33.77
N ILE A 7 20.13 -20.55 -34.15
CA ILE A 7 20.67 -19.40 -33.42
C ILE A 7 19.70 -18.20 -33.48
N LEU A 8 19.06 -17.97 -34.62
CA LEU A 8 18.03 -16.92 -34.76
C LEU A 8 16.81 -17.21 -33.88
N ILE A 9 16.31 -18.45 -33.86
CA ILE A 9 15.18 -18.86 -33.01
C ILE A 9 15.52 -18.74 -31.52
N ILE A 10 16.73 -19.12 -31.11
CA ILE A 10 17.20 -18.99 -29.72
C ILE A 10 17.35 -17.51 -29.32
N SER A 11 17.86 -16.66 -30.21
CA SER A 11 17.95 -15.21 -29.93
C SER A 11 16.56 -14.56 -29.84
N LEU A 12 15.61 -14.96 -30.69
CA LEU A 12 14.26 -14.43 -30.70
C LEU A 12 13.45 -14.89 -29.47
N SER A 13 13.74 -16.09 -28.95
CA SER A 13 13.14 -16.59 -27.71
C SER A 13 13.73 -15.94 -26.46
N PHE A 14 15.00 -15.52 -26.48
CA PHE A 14 15.59 -14.71 -25.39
C PHE A 14 14.96 -13.32 -25.25
N PHE A 15 14.46 -12.71 -26.34
CA PHE A 15 13.76 -11.43 -26.27
C PHE A 15 12.33 -11.51 -25.72
N LEU A 16 11.72 -12.70 -25.71
CA LEU A 16 10.32 -12.88 -25.30
C LEU A 16 10.14 -13.06 -23.78
N VAL A 17 11.21 -13.25 -23.02
CA VAL A 17 11.13 -13.49 -21.56
C VAL A 17 11.75 -12.33 -20.80
N SER A 18 11.16 -11.15 -20.96
CA SER A 18 11.31 -10.09 -19.96
C SER A 18 9.91 -9.71 -19.52
N ALA A 19 9.40 -10.43 -18.51
CA ALA A 19 8.15 -10.11 -17.84
C ALA A 19 8.36 -8.85 -16.99
N LYS A 20 8.50 -7.69 -17.66
CA LYS A 20 8.52 -6.40 -16.98
C LYS A 20 7.12 -6.11 -16.49
N ILE A 21 7.02 -5.63 -15.25
CA ILE A 21 5.78 -5.13 -14.67
C ILE A 21 5.23 -4.05 -15.60
N ASP A 22 3.94 -4.15 -15.94
CA ASP A 22 3.27 -3.12 -16.73
C ASP A 22 3.16 -1.83 -15.87
N PRO A 23 3.88 -0.76 -16.24
CA PRO A 23 3.86 0.49 -15.48
C PRO A 23 2.48 1.14 -15.46
N GLN A 24 1.63 0.87 -16.45
CA GLN A 24 0.26 1.40 -16.46
C GLN A 24 -0.60 0.70 -15.41
N ASN A 25 -0.55 -0.64 -15.34
CA ASN A 25 -1.24 -1.39 -14.30
C ASN A 25 -0.80 -0.94 -12.89
N LEU A 26 0.50 -0.70 -12.69
CA LEU A 26 1.00 -0.21 -11.41
C LEU A 26 0.44 1.18 -11.05
N LYS A 27 0.41 2.12 -12.00
CA LYS A 27 -0.25 3.42 -11.81
C LYS A 27 -1.72 3.26 -11.44
N CYS A 28 -2.45 2.35 -12.10
CA CYS A 28 -3.84 2.09 -11.75
C CYS A 28 -3.98 1.62 -10.28
N LEU A 29 -3.18 0.63 -9.87
CA LEU A 29 -3.22 0.07 -8.53
C LEU A 29 -2.96 1.15 -7.47
N VAL A 30 -1.92 1.97 -7.66
CA VAL A 30 -1.58 3.07 -6.74
C VAL A 30 -2.70 4.11 -6.70
N CYS A 31 -3.21 4.55 -7.86
CA CYS A 31 -4.31 5.52 -7.92
C CYS A 31 -5.51 5.06 -7.09
N ARG A 32 -5.94 3.82 -7.32
CA ARG A 32 -7.11 3.25 -6.64
C ARG A 32 -6.89 3.14 -5.15
N GLN A 33 -5.74 2.63 -4.73
CA GLN A 33 -5.41 2.49 -3.32
C GLN A 33 -5.37 3.85 -2.61
N THR A 34 -4.78 4.89 -3.23
CA THR A 34 -4.76 6.24 -2.67
C THR A 34 -6.17 6.78 -2.43
N PHE A 35 -7.08 6.62 -3.39
CA PHE A 35 -8.48 7.04 -3.22
C PHE A 35 -9.25 6.20 -2.21
N GLU A 36 -8.95 4.91 -2.10
CA GLU A 36 -9.54 4.04 -1.07
C GLU A 36 -9.15 4.50 0.33
N GLU A 37 -7.85 4.73 0.58
CA GLU A 37 -7.34 5.25 1.86
C GLU A 37 -7.87 6.65 2.16
N LEU A 38 -7.89 7.52 1.15
CA LEU A 38 -8.44 8.87 1.30
C LEU A 38 -9.92 8.83 1.70
N ASN A 39 -10.71 7.95 1.10
CA ASN A 39 -12.12 7.75 1.45
C ASN A 39 -12.27 7.19 2.87
N LYS A 40 -11.40 6.28 3.32
CA LYS A 40 -11.38 5.79 4.72
C LYS A 40 -11.12 6.93 5.69
N VAL A 41 -10.12 7.78 5.42
CA VAL A 41 -9.82 8.95 6.27
C VAL A 41 -10.99 9.92 6.26
N ILE A 42 -11.53 10.25 5.09
CA ILE A 42 -12.62 11.22 4.95
C ILE A 42 -13.88 10.78 5.69
N LYS A 43 -14.24 9.50 5.59
CA LYS A 43 -15.39 8.91 6.32
C LYS A 43 -15.29 9.06 7.83
N ASN A 44 -14.08 8.99 8.38
CA ASN A 44 -13.83 8.98 9.82
C ASN A 44 -13.64 10.37 10.43
N VAL A 45 -13.48 11.41 9.61
CA VAL A 45 -13.35 12.78 10.09
C VAL A 45 -14.71 13.34 10.46
N ASP A 46 -14.73 14.01 11.60
CA ASP A 46 -15.92 14.70 12.09
C ASP A 46 -16.44 15.73 11.08
N LYS A 47 -17.74 15.64 10.76
CA LYS A 47 -18.44 16.55 9.83
C LYS A 47 -18.33 18.02 10.24
N TRP A 48 -18.09 18.28 11.53
CA TRP A 48 -17.94 19.64 12.06
C TRP A 48 -16.50 20.17 12.03
N LYS A 49 -15.51 19.34 11.66
CA LYS A 49 -14.12 19.78 11.54
C LYS A 49 -14.02 20.83 10.43
N LYS A 50 -13.77 22.07 10.84
CA LYS A 50 -13.55 23.19 9.94
C LYS A 50 -12.08 23.56 9.91
N VAL A 51 -11.57 23.79 8.71
CA VAL A 51 -10.21 24.25 8.47
C VAL A 51 -10.24 25.66 7.92
N TYR A 52 -9.22 26.43 8.30
CA TYR A 52 -9.05 27.81 7.85
C TYR A 52 -8.49 27.81 6.43
N VAL A 53 -9.08 28.60 5.54
CA VAL A 53 -8.67 28.70 4.13
C VAL A 53 -8.56 30.15 3.70
N GLY A 54 -7.66 30.39 2.74
CA GLY A 54 -7.42 31.69 2.14
C GLY A 54 -6.66 32.68 3.03
N ASN A 55 -6.40 33.86 2.46
CA ASN A 55 -5.68 34.93 3.13
C ASN A 55 -6.53 35.62 4.21
N PHE A 56 -5.86 36.07 5.27
CA PHE A 56 -6.46 36.93 6.28
C PHE A 56 -6.96 38.24 5.65
N ARG A 57 -8.20 38.62 5.93
CA ARG A 57 -8.80 39.91 5.55
C ARG A 57 -9.14 40.68 6.81
N MET A 58 -8.89 41.98 6.87
CA MET A 58 -9.36 42.80 7.99
C MET A 58 -10.78 43.29 7.72
N ASP A 59 -11.65 43.20 8.72
CA ASP A 59 -12.97 43.83 8.69
C ASP A 59 -12.87 45.35 8.94
N ALA A 60 -13.98 46.05 8.79
CA ALA A 60 -14.05 47.50 9.03
C ALA A 60 -13.76 47.91 10.50
N SER A 61 -13.75 46.94 11.42
CA SER A 61 -13.47 47.14 12.84
C SER A 61 -12.02 46.80 13.21
N GLY A 62 -11.19 46.44 12.22
CA GLY A 62 -9.78 46.07 12.44
C GLY A 62 -9.56 44.63 12.89
N ASN A 63 -10.59 43.78 12.90
CA ASN A 63 -10.42 42.36 13.22
C ASN A 63 -9.97 41.59 11.98
N THR A 64 -9.00 40.70 12.14
CA THR A 64 -8.62 39.74 11.11
C THR A 64 -9.65 38.61 11.00
N MET A 65 -10.30 38.51 9.85
CA MET A 65 -11.19 37.44 9.45
C MET A 65 -10.49 36.48 8.49
N GLN A 66 -10.75 35.18 8.67
CA GLN A 66 -10.30 34.14 7.76
C GLN A 66 -11.47 33.18 7.49
N GLN A 67 -11.59 32.74 6.24
CA GLN A 67 -12.69 31.86 5.84
C GLN A 67 -12.50 30.47 6.45
N LYS A 68 -13.60 29.85 6.89
CA LYS A 68 -13.61 28.46 7.37
C LYS A 68 -14.46 27.63 6.43
N VAL A 69 -13.93 26.49 6.00
CA VAL A 69 -14.66 25.48 5.23
C VAL A 69 -14.55 24.13 5.94
N SER A 70 -15.48 23.22 5.69
CA SER A 70 -15.38 21.85 6.19
C SER A 70 -14.12 21.18 5.64
N ALA A 71 -13.44 20.37 6.48
CA ALA A 71 -12.17 19.74 6.14
C ALA A 71 -12.21 19.01 4.79
N HIS A 72 -13.29 18.26 4.54
CA HIS A 72 -13.54 17.49 3.31
C HIS A 72 -13.65 18.28 2.01
N HIS A 73 -13.79 19.60 2.09
CA HIS A 73 -13.84 20.49 0.92
C HIS A 73 -12.61 21.39 0.80
N SER A 74 -11.70 21.33 1.78
CA SER A 74 -10.50 22.13 1.75
C SER A 74 -9.44 21.46 0.89
N ALA A 75 -9.02 22.13 -0.18
CA ALA A 75 -7.89 21.68 -0.98
C ALA A 75 -6.67 21.40 -0.11
N VAL A 76 -6.34 22.31 0.82
CA VAL A 76 -5.20 22.17 1.73
C VAL A 76 -5.30 20.89 2.56
N TYR A 77 -6.49 20.59 3.10
CA TYR A 77 -6.68 19.39 3.90
C TYR A 77 -6.58 18.11 3.08
N ILE A 78 -7.16 18.11 1.87
CA ILE A 78 -7.10 16.96 0.97
C ILE A 78 -5.66 16.70 0.54
N SER A 79 -4.90 17.74 0.18
CA SER A 79 -3.48 17.61 -0.18
C SER A 79 -2.66 17.07 1.00
N GLU A 80 -2.81 17.63 2.20
CA GLU A 80 -2.13 17.12 3.41
C GLU A 80 -2.42 15.64 3.68
N VAL A 81 -3.69 15.22 3.56
CA VAL A 81 -4.08 13.82 3.78
C VAL A 81 -3.49 12.91 2.71
N ILE A 82 -3.44 13.35 1.45
CA ILE A 82 -2.87 12.53 0.36
C ILE A 82 -1.37 12.40 0.52
N ASP A 83 -0.65 13.46 0.91
CA ASP A 83 0.79 13.39 1.19
C ASP A 83 1.09 12.35 2.29
N ASP A 84 0.26 12.30 3.34
CA ASP A 84 0.40 11.30 4.40
C ASP A 84 0.03 9.87 3.95
N ILE A 85 -0.88 9.72 2.98
CA ILE A 85 -1.20 8.43 2.36
C ILE A 85 -0.04 7.98 1.46
N CYS A 86 0.54 8.87 0.67
CA CYS A 86 1.64 8.53 -0.21
C CYS A 86 2.87 8.05 0.56
N LYS A 87 3.21 8.66 1.70
CA LYS A 87 4.27 8.16 2.60
C LYS A 87 4.02 6.74 3.12
N LYS A 88 2.75 6.39 3.34
CA LYS A 88 2.36 5.03 3.78
C LYS A 88 2.36 4.02 2.65
N MET A 89 2.52 4.43 1.38
CA MET A 89 2.60 3.48 0.26
C MET A 89 3.84 2.59 0.33
N ASP A 90 4.86 2.98 1.09
CA ASP A 90 6.03 2.12 1.40
C ASP A 90 5.67 0.88 2.23
N ASP A 91 4.58 0.94 2.99
CA ASP A 91 4.05 -0.21 3.75
C ASP A 91 3.28 -1.20 2.85
N TYR A 92 3.03 -0.83 1.59
CA TYR A 92 2.42 -1.71 0.59
C TYR A 92 3.50 -2.44 -0.19
N VAL A 93 3.19 -3.68 -0.53
CA VAL A 93 4.04 -4.57 -1.32
C VAL A 93 3.33 -4.96 -2.61
N ARG A 94 4.11 -5.13 -3.68
CA ARG A 94 3.60 -5.71 -4.92
C ARG A 94 3.50 -7.22 -4.79
N VAL A 95 2.37 -7.77 -5.22
CA VAL A 95 2.11 -9.20 -5.23
C VAL A 95 1.41 -9.64 -6.51
N TYR A 96 1.48 -10.93 -6.83
CA TYR A 96 0.66 -11.58 -7.84
C TYR A 96 -0.32 -12.53 -7.16
N TYR A 97 -1.60 -12.49 -7.53
CA TYR A 97 -2.54 -13.54 -7.12
C TYR A 97 -2.07 -14.90 -7.65
N LYS A 98 -2.02 -15.92 -6.79
CA LYS A 98 -1.61 -17.27 -7.22
C LYS A 98 -2.59 -17.90 -8.21
N SER A 99 -3.88 -17.55 -8.11
CA SER A 99 -4.97 -18.06 -8.94
C SER A 99 -4.84 -17.66 -10.41
N THR A 100 -4.61 -16.37 -10.68
CA THR A 100 -4.65 -15.80 -12.03
C THR A 100 -3.32 -15.19 -12.48
N GLY A 101 -2.38 -15.01 -11.56
CA GLY A 101 -1.12 -14.30 -11.84
C GLY A 101 -1.28 -12.79 -11.98
N LYS A 102 -2.43 -12.23 -11.61
CA LYS A 102 -2.70 -10.79 -11.76
C LYS A 102 -1.99 -9.97 -10.69
N LEU A 103 -1.42 -8.84 -11.11
CA LEU A 103 -0.71 -7.92 -10.24
C LEU A 103 -1.68 -7.20 -9.29
N ALA A 104 -1.27 -7.08 -8.03
CA ALA A 104 -1.94 -6.30 -7.00
C ALA A 104 -0.91 -5.61 -6.09
N ILE A 105 -1.38 -4.67 -5.29
CA ILE A 105 -0.64 -4.14 -4.13
C ILE A 105 -1.43 -4.45 -2.87
N MET A 106 -0.72 -4.79 -1.80
CA MET A 106 -1.33 -5.15 -0.53
C MET A 106 -0.51 -4.59 0.63
N LEU A 107 -1.18 -4.17 1.69
CA LEU A 107 -0.51 -3.72 2.91
C LEU A 107 0.25 -4.89 3.55
N LEU A 108 1.51 -4.68 3.93
CA LEU A 108 2.36 -5.71 4.56
C LEU A 108 1.82 -6.11 5.92
N VAL A 109 1.55 -5.11 6.76
CA VAL A 109 1.06 -5.30 8.13
C VAL A 109 -0.30 -4.65 8.24
N THR A 110 -1.31 -5.44 8.61
CA THR A 110 -2.68 -4.96 8.83
C THR A 110 -2.72 -3.88 9.92
N GLU A 111 -3.82 -3.13 9.98
CA GLU A 111 -4.07 -2.11 11.02
C GLU A 111 -3.98 -2.68 12.47
N TYR A 112 -4.11 -4.00 12.62
CA TYR A 112 -4.01 -4.72 13.89
C TYR A 112 -2.59 -5.17 14.26
N GLY A 113 -1.57 -4.85 13.44
CA GLY A 113 -0.17 -5.21 13.68
C GLY A 113 0.23 -6.62 13.24
N ASN A 114 -0.69 -7.38 12.65
CA ASN A 114 -0.40 -8.72 12.13
C ASN A 114 -0.08 -8.68 10.62
N MET A 115 0.73 -9.62 10.15
CA MET A 115 0.98 -9.83 8.72
C MET A 115 -0.33 -10.04 7.96
N ASN A 116 -0.44 -9.51 6.75
CA ASN A 116 -1.66 -9.65 5.95
C ASN A 116 -1.93 -11.13 5.59
N PRO A 117 -3.06 -11.71 6.03
CA PRO A 117 -3.36 -13.12 5.80
C PRO A 117 -3.52 -13.44 4.31
N GLU A 118 -3.88 -12.46 3.46
CA GLU A 118 -4.02 -12.66 2.01
C GLU A 118 -2.68 -13.00 1.31
N PHE A 119 -1.54 -12.86 2.00
CA PHE A 119 -0.26 -13.32 1.48
C PHE A 119 -0.18 -14.83 1.29
N SER A 120 -1.02 -15.62 1.97
CA SER A 120 -1.15 -17.05 1.70
C SER A 120 -1.56 -17.33 0.25
N ASN A 121 -2.33 -16.44 -0.35
CA ASN A 121 -2.97 -16.60 -1.65
C ASN A 121 -2.22 -15.85 -2.76
N THR A 122 -1.09 -15.23 -2.43
CA THR A 122 -0.34 -14.39 -3.36
C THR A 122 1.15 -14.75 -3.37
N LYS A 123 1.85 -14.23 -4.38
CA LYS A 123 3.28 -14.37 -4.56
C LYS A 123 3.91 -12.98 -4.59
N PHE A 124 4.87 -12.72 -3.71
CA PHE A 124 5.60 -11.46 -3.71
C PHE A 124 6.33 -11.23 -5.03
N VAL A 125 6.29 -9.99 -5.51
CA VAL A 125 7.14 -9.53 -6.59
C VAL A 125 8.55 -9.35 -6.03
N THR A 126 9.54 -9.94 -6.71
CA THR A 126 10.96 -9.87 -6.32
C THR A 126 11.71 -9.03 -7.33
N ASP A 127 11.71 -7.72 -7.12
CA ASP A 127 12.50 -6.75 -7.87
C ASP A 127 13.36 -5.90 -6.90
N ASP A 128 14.43 -5.29 -7.43
CA ASP A 128 15.38 -4.51 -6.63
C ASP A 128 14.73 -3.29 -5.94
N ASP A 129 13.56 -2.87 -6.43
CA ASP A 129 12.78 -1.72 -5.97
C ASP A 129 11.46 -2.11 -5.27
N LEU A 130 11.46 -3.23 -4.52
CA LEU A 130 10.29 -3.91 -3.94
C LEU A 130 9.11 -3.00 -3.53
N ASN A 131 9.39 -1.88 -2.85
CA ASN A 131 8.36 -0.93 -2.37
C ASN A 131 8.61 0.55 -2.71
N LYS A 132 9.88 0.98 -2.84
CA LYS A 132 10.24 2.41 -3.00
C LYS A 132 9.60 3.09 -4.21
N SER A 133 9.16 2.32 -5.19
CA SER A 133 8.47 2.88 -6.35
C SER A 133 7.03 3.29 -6.05
N LEU A 134 6.33 2.69 -5.07
CA LEU A 134 4.91 2.96 -4.82
C LEU A 134 4.66 4.37 -4.26
N GLU A 135 5.46 4.80 -3.27
CA GLU A 135 5.45 6.18 -2.75
C GLU A 135 5.68 7.17 -3.90
N TYR A 136 6.74 6.97 -4.68
CA TYR A 136 7.05 7.81 -5.84
C TYR A 136 5.91 7.88 -6.86
N TYR A 137 5.27 6.75 -7.19
CA TYR A 137 4.11 6.75 -8.08
C TYR A 137 2.94 7.53 -7.51
N CYS A 138 2.70 7.46 -6.20
CA CYS A 138 1.64 8.18 -5.51
C CYS A 138 1.89 9.68 -5.52
N GLU A 139 3.08 10.12 -5.09
CA GLU A 139 3.46 11.53 -5.06
C GLU A 139 3.37 12.15 -6.45
N ARG A 140 4.02 11.54 -7.44
CA ARG A 140 4.00 12.03 -8.82
C ARG A 140 2.60 12.12 -9.40
N MET A 141 1.76 11.14 -9.13
CA MET A 141 0.38 11.12 -9.57
C MET A 141 -0.43 12.24 -8.94
N PHE A 142 -0.29 12.43 -7.63
CA PHE A 142 -1.06 13.45 -6.94
C PHE A 142 -0.63 14.85 -7.36
N GLU A 143 0.68 15.10 -7.41
CA GLU A 143 1.26 16.37 -7.89
C GLU A 143 0.78 16.73 -9.31
N GLU A 144 0.71 15.76 -10.22
CA GLU A 144 0.27 15.99 -11.60
C GLU A 144 -1.22 16.28 -11.74
N ASN A 145 -2.06 15.89 -10.76
CA ASN A 145 -3.51 15.93 -10.85
C ASN A 145 -4.18 16.69 -9.68
N GLU A 146 -3.42 17.49 -8.91
CA GLU A 146 -3.90 18.17 -7.70
C GLU A 146 -5.11 19.08 -8.00
N ASP A 147 -5.05 19.83 -9.09
CA ASP A 147 -6.10 20.78 -9.45
C ASP A 147 -7.45 20.08 -9.69
N GLU A 148 -7.46 18.98 -10.46
CA GLU A 148 -8.67 18.22 -10.75
C GLU A 148 -9.20 17.48 -9.54
N ILE A 149 -8.32 16.93 -8.71
CA ILE A 149 -8.70 16.25 -7.47
C ILE A 149 -9.34 17.27 -6.53
N THR A 150 -8.70 18.40 -6.28
CA THR A 150 -9.25 19.41 -5.36
C THR A 150 -10.51 20.07 -5.92
N GLN A 151 -10.62 20.26 -7.24
CA GLN A 151 -11.85 20.76 -7.87
C GLN A 151 -13.01 19.79 -7.70
N LEU A 152 -12.75 18.47 -7.83
CA LEU A 152 -13.74 17.43 -7.62
C LEU A 152 -14.33 17.50 -6.19
N TYR A 153 -13.48 17.65 -5.17
CA TYR A 153 -13.93 17.81 -3.77
C TYR A 153 -14.65 19.14 -3.50
N LYS A 154 -14.23 20.23 -4.14
CA LYS A 154 -14.88 21.56 -3.98
C LYS A 154 -16.27 21.62 -4.60
N ALA A 155 -16.51 20.92 -5.72
CA ALA A 155 -17.74 21.02 -6.50
C ALA A 155 -18.93 20.22 -5.92
N ARG A 156 -18.70 19.35 -4.94
CA ARG A 156 -19.71 18.40 -4.44
C ARG A 156 -20.56 18.95 -3.29
N PRO A 157 -21.78 18.42 -3.07
CA PRO A 157 -22.62 18.76 -1.92
C PRO A 157 -21.93 18.50 -0.58
N HIS A 158 -22.31 19.23 0.48
CA HIS A 158 -21.65 19.21 1.79
C HIS A 158 -21.80 17.91 2.60
N ASP A 159 -22.70 17.05 2.16
CA ASP A 159 -23.15 15.83 2.81
C ASP A 159 -22.75 14.56 2.03
N ASP A 160 -22.03 14.71 0.92
CA ASP A 160 -21.63 13.61 0.04
C ASP A 160 -20.23 13.07 0.43
N ILE A 161 -20.19 11.82 0.90
CA ILE A 161 -18.95 11.08 1.14
C ILE A 161 -18.60 10.41 -0.19
N MET A 162 -17.60 10.92 -0.91
CA MET A 162 -17.32 10.64 -2.31
C MET A 162 -16.80 9.21 -2.57
N PRO A 163 -17.66 8.23 -2.91
CA PRO A 163 -17.23 6.86 -3.18
C PRO A 163 -16.77 6.70 -4.65
N ASP A 164 -17.10 7.67 -5.52
CA ASP A 164 -16.85 7.66 -6.96
C ASP A 164 -15.62 8.50 -7.35
N ALA A 165 -14.89 9.04 -6.37
CA ALA A 165 -13.66 9.81 -6.58
C ALA A 165 -12.64 9.05 -7.44
N GLU A 166 -12.44 7.79 -7.11
CA GLU A 166 -11.60 6.83 -7.82
C GLU A 166 -12.02 6.71 -9.30
N LEU A 167 -13.32 6.55 -9.56
CA LEU A 167 -13.84 6.42 -10.93
C LEU A 167 -13.63 7.72 -11.72
N ALA A 168 -13.90 8.86 -11.10
CA ALA A 168 -13.73 10.17 -11.73
C ALA A 168 -12.26 10.44 -12.12
N ILE A 169 -11.32 10.13 -11.23
CA ILE A 169 -9.91 10.48 -11.44
C ILE A 169 -9.15 9.33 -12.14
N CYS A 170 -9.15 8.12 -11.58
CA CYS A 170 -8.33 7.01 -12.08
C CYS A 170 -8.81 6.46 -13.44
N PHE A 171 -10.12 6.46 -13.70
CA PHE A 171 -10.69 5.92 -14.94
C PHE A 171 -11.11 6.99 -15.95
N ASN A 172 -11.67 8.12 -15.49
CA ASN A 172 -12.25 9.11 -16.39
C ASN A 172 -11.26 10.22 -16.77
N TYR A 173 -10.54 10.79 -15.82
CA TYR A 173 -9.59 11.88 -16.06
C TYR A 173 -8.22 11.36 -16.52
N THR A 174 -7.51 10.62 -15.67
CA THR A 174 -6.11 10.22 -15.88
C THR A 174 -5.93 9.05 -16.85
N LYS A 175 -6.97 8.22 -17.02
CA LYS A 175 -6.93 6.98 -17.80
C LYS A 175 -5.86 5.99 -17.36
N TYR A 176 -5.44 6.03 -16.08
CA TYR A 176 -4.54 5.01 -15.56
C TYR A 176 -5.20 3.63 -15.51
N CYS A 177 -6.50 3.59 -15.19
CA CYS A 177 -7.23 2.35 -14.99
C CYS A 177 -8.14 1.95 -16.16
N GLU A 178 -8.16 0.64 -16.41
CA GLU A 178 -9.15 -0.03 -17.25
C GLU A 178 -9.90 -1.09 -16.45
N LYS A 179 -11.12 -1.45 -16.89
CA LYS A 179 -11.99 -2.36 -16.12
C LYS A 179 -11.37 -3.75 -15.90
N TRP A 180 -10.57 -4.24 -16.84
CA TRP A 180 -9.93 -5.56 -16.71
C TRP A 180 -8.83 -5.59 -15.64
N MET A 181 -8.30 -4.43 -15.23
CA MET A 181 -7.30 -4.31 -14.16
C MET A 181 -7.91 -4.47 -12.77
N LEU A 182 -9.23 -4.36 -12.62
CA LEU A 182 -9.93 -4.55 -11.35
C LEU A 182 -9.89 -6.01 -10.91
N PRO A 183 -9.61 -6.32 -9.63
CA PRO A 183 -9.63 -7.69 -9.13
C PRO A 183 -11.04 -8.30 -9.31
N THR A 184 -11.08 -9.54 -9.77
CA THR A 184 -12.30 -10.35 -9.90
C THR A 184 -12.40 -11.34 -8.73
N GLU A 185 -13.56 -12.00 -8.61
CA GLU A 185 -13.72 -13.11 -7.65
C GLU A 185 -12.73 -14.25 -7.93
N GLU A 186 -12.41 -14.51 -9.20
CA GLU A 186 -11.41 -15.51 -9.59
C GLU A 186 -9.99 -15.12 -9.12
N ASP A 187 -9.65 -13.83 -9.18
CA ASP A 187 -8.37 -13.33 -8.70
C ASP A 187 -8.21 -13.56 -7.19
N THR A 188 -9.28 -13.31 -6.41
CA THR A 188 -9.24 -13.34 -4.94
C THR A 188 -9.56 -14.69 -4.32
N THR A 189 -10.05 -15.66 -5.11
CA THR A 189 -10.42 -16.99 -4.61
C THR A 189 -9.28 -17.98 -4.78
N TRP A 190 -8.86 -18.60 -3.67
CA TRP A 190 -7.86 -19.67 -3.64
C TRP A 190 -8.46 -20.92 -2.99
N THR A 191 -8.71 -21.97 -3.78
CA THR A 191 -9.39 -23.19 -3.29
C THR A 191 -8.40 -24.23 -2.77
N ALA A 192 -8.91 -25.17 -1.95
CA ALA A 192 -8.11 -26.26 -1.41
C ALA A 192 -7.53 -27.17 -2.52
N GLU A 193 -8.25 -27.34 -3.62
CA GLU A 193 -7.77 -28.08 -4.79
C GLU A 193 -6.59 -27.37 -5.47
N MET A 194 -6.66 -26.03 -5.59
CA MET A 194 -5.58 -25.22 -6.15
C MET A 194 -4.33 -25.28 -5.27
N GLU A 195 -4.50 -25.19 -3.95
CA GLU A 195 -3.39 -25.36 -3.00
C GLU A 195 -2.76 -26.75 -3.12
N ALA A 196 -3.58 -27.81 -3.18
CA ALA A 196 -3.08 -29.18 -3.32
C ALA A 196 -2.33 -29.42 -4.64
N GLU A 197 -2.68 -28.71 -5.71
CA GLU A 197 -1.95 -28.73 -6.98
C GLU A 197 -0.66 -27.91 -6.91
N TYR A 198 -0.71 -26.73 -6.33
CA TYR A 198 0.44 -25.84 -6.13
C TYR A 198 1.55 -26.53 -5.32
N VAL A 199 1.18 -27.17 -4.21
CA VAL A 199 2.12 -27.89 -3.32
C VAL A 199 2.79 -29.08 -4.00
N LYS A 200 2.17 -29.74 -4.98
CA LYS A 200 2.82 -30.82 -5.75
C LYS A 200 4.03 -30.34 -6.54
N ILE A 201 3.99 -29.08 -7.00
CA ILE A 201 5.04 -28.48 -7.83
C ILE A 201 6.06 -27.77 -6.95
N HIS A 202 5.60 -27.00 -5.97
CA HIS A 202 6.42 -26.07 -5.18
C HIS A 202 6.82 -26.59 -3.80
N GLY A 203 6.23 -27.70 -3.34
CA GLY A 203 6.34 -28.16 -1.96
C GLY A 203 5.40 -27.38 -1.01
N PRO A 204 5.31 -27.82 0.26
CA PRO A 204 4.52 -27.10 1.26
C PRO A 204 5.14 -25.73 1.56
N ASP A 205 4.29 -24.74 1.84
CA ASP A 205 4.75 -23.40 2.23
C ASP A 205 5.64 -23.49 3.49
N PRO A 206 6.94 -23.11 3.40
CA PRO A 206 7.86 -23.21 4.52
C PRO A 206 7.50 -22.29 5.69
N TYR A 207 6.68 -21.26 5.47
CA TYR A 207 6.27 -20.30 6.50
C TYR A 207 4.86 -20.57 7.03
N GLY A 208 4.16 -21.59 6.52
CA GLY A 208 2.84 -21.99 7.02
C GLY A 208 1.73 -20.94 6.81
N PHE A 209 1.89 -19.98 5.90
CA PHE A 209 0.83 -19.04 5.56
C PHE A 209 -0.23 -19.71 4.65
N GLY A 210 0.18 -20.60 3.75
CA GLY A 210 -0.66 -21.27 2.75
C GLY A 210 -1.62 -22.38 3.23
N GLY A 211 -1.79 -22.60 4.53
CA GLY A 211 -2.54 -23.75 5.05
C GLY A 211 -3.84 -23.36 5.77
N LEU A 212 -4.98 -23.83 5.27
CA LEU A 212 -6.24 -23.90 6.06
C LEU A 212 -6.14 -24.84 7.29
N THR A 213 -4.98 -25.43 7.54
CA THR A 213 -4.70 -26.25 8.71
C THR A 213 -3.24 -26.13 9.13
N GLN A 214 -2.95 -25.32 10.15
CA GLN A 214 -1.84 -25.61 11.05
C GLN A 214 -2.06 -25.05 12.45
N GLN A 215 -3.13 -25.49 13.10
CA GLN A 215 -3.22 -25.48 14.56
C GLN A 215 -2.93 -26.88 15.08
N GLN A 216 -1.70 -27.35 14.89
CA GLN A 216 -1.05 -28.47 15.59
C GLN A 216 0.21 -28.85 14.83
N MET A 217 1.36 -28.32 15.25
CA MET A 217 2.70 -28.92 15.21
C MET A 217 3.72 -27.81 15.48
N MET A 218 3.73 -27.30 16.72
CA MET A 218 4.96 -26.75 17.27
C MET A 218 5.62 -27.89 18.05
N PRO A 219 6.85 -28.30 17.73
CA PRO A 219 7.65 -29.10 18.65
C PRO A 219 7.93 -28.25 19.88
N GLU A 220 7.71 -28.81 21.07
CA GLU A 220 8.05 -28.23 22.37
C GLU A 220 9.45 -27.61 22.34
N MET A 221 9.52 -26.31 22.63
CA MET A 221 10.76 -25.59 22.86
C MET A 221 11.40 -26.19 24.12
N VAL A 222 12.51 -26.88 23.96
CA VAL A 222 13.32 -27.41 25.07
C VAL A 222 13.78 -26.23 25.91
N HIS A 223 13.38 -26.23 27.18
CA HIS A 223 13.91 -25.37 28.22
C HIS A 223 15.40 -25.72 28.41
N ASP A 224 16.30 -24.87 27.92
CA ASP A 224 17.67 -24.83 28.47
C ASP A 224 17.65 -23.82 29.63
N ALA A 225 17.82 -24.36 30.83
CA ALA A 225 18.00 -23.64 32.06
C ALA A 225 19.48 -23.33 32.29
N ASP A 226 19.73 -22.10 32.75
CA ASP A 226 20.85 -21.64 33.59
C ASP A 226 22.29 -21.58 33.02
N GLU A 227 22.75 -20.35 32.78
CA GLU A 227 24.06 -19.89 33.28
C GLU A 227 23.87 -18.49 33.93
N PRO A 228 24.37 -18.25 35.16
CA PRO A 228 24.28 -16.96 35.82
C PRO A 228 25.40 -16.00 35.37
N GLU A 229 25.03 -14.75 35.06
CA GLU A 229 25.98 -13.66 34.79
C GLU A 229 26.77 -13.30 36.07
N GLU A 230 28.11 -13.33 35.98
CA GLU A 230 29.01 -12.73 36.97
C GLU A 230 28.86 -11.19 36.94
N VAL A 231 28.53 -10.61 38.10
CA VAL A 231 28.46 -9.16 38.29
C VAL A 231 29.82 -8.67 38.79
N ASP A 232 30.53 -7.91 37.97
CA ASP A 232 31.77 -7.23 38.35
C ASP A 232 31.47 -6.04 39.30
N GLU A 233 31.78 -6.22 40.58
CA GLU A 233 31.83 -5.17 41.60
C GLU A 233 33.08 -4.29 41.39
N ALA A 234 32.98 -3.26 40.56
CA ALA A 234 33.99 -2.19 40.50
C ALA A 234 33.45 -0.88 39.91
N SER A 235 32.51 -0.21 40.58
CA SER A 235 32.30 1.26 40.40
C SER A 235 31.33 1.90 41.42
N GLN A 236 31.32 1.44 42.68
CA GLN A 236 30.61 2.15 43.76
C GLN A 236 31.56 2.48 44.92
N GLU A 237 32.58 3.28 44.65
CA GLU A 237 33.31 3.97 45.71
C GLU A 237 33.95 5.25 45.18
N GLU A 238 33.12 6.25 44.83
CA GLU A 238 33.54 7.67 44.74
C GLU A 238 32.33 8.60 44.57
N LEU A 239 31.40 8.60 45.52
CA LEU A 239 30.47 9.73 45.70
C LEU A 239 30.08 9.92 47.18
N HIS A 240 31.08 9.86 48.06
CA HIS A 240 30.97 10.34 49.43
C HIS A 240 32.32 10.89 49.91
N ALA A 241 32.78 11.97 49.29
CA ALA A 241 33.73 12.90 49.89
C ALA A 241 33.69 14.26 49.18
N GLU A 242 33.23 15.28 49.90
CA GLU A 242 33.58 16.70 49.76
C GLU A 242 32.99 17.51 48.57
N LEU A 243 31.74 17.99 48.71
CA LEU A 243 31.38 19.39 49.08
C LEU A 243 29.86 19.62 49.02
#